data_AF-A0A2K3JWU8-F1
#
_entry.id   AF-A0A2K3JWU8-F1
#
_cell.length_a   1.000
_cell.length_b   1.000
_cell.length_c   1.000
_cell.angle_alpha   90.00
_cell.angle_beta   90.00
_cell.angle_gamma   90.00
#
_symmetry.space_group_name_H-M   'P 1'
#
loop_
_entity.id
_entity.type
_entity.pdbx_description
1 polymer ?
#
loop_
_entity_poly.entity_id
_entity_poly.type
_entity_poly.pdbx_seq_one_letter_code
_entity_poly.pdbx_strand_id
1 'polypeptide(L)'
;MESKPAFGRTNGWEMCRYVSTSPDYFLSHCKRKPWLRVLWNLVWRRRLFVWEANLLDELLMILNPTVLSSVADRWGWRPELGEEFSVKSTYVLVSNLIISRGVILNEEQSAYKAIWKGPTPSKVSGFSWMVLHDRVPTRVNLFRRRIIQEDGDQRCLFRGEYAETATHLFLYCSGIHRFGKEFVLG
;
A
#
# COMPACT_ATOMS: atom_id res chain seq x y z
N MET A 1 32.60 -23.27 -19.17
CA MET A 1 32.46 -24.71 -19.46
C MET A 1 31.94 -25.38 -18.20
N GLU A 2 30.64 -25.34 -17.98
CA GLU A 2 30.00 -26.04 -16.86
C GLU A 2 29.60 -27.43 -17.31
N SER A 3 30.20 -28.43 -16.70
CA SER A 3 29.83 -29.83 -16.88
C SER A 3 28.41 -30.05 -16.36
N LYS A 4 27.47 -30.43 -17.24
CA LYS A 4 26.17 -30.98 -16.84
C LYS A 4 26.40 -32.22 -15.98
N PRO A 5 25.85 -32.32 -14.76
CA PRO A 5 25.87 -33.58 -14.03
C PRO A 5 24.90 -34.56 -14.70
N ALA A 6 25.40 -35.77 -14.93
CA ALA A 6 24.69 -36.87 -15.56
C ALA A 6 23.39 -37.22 -14.82
N PHE A 7 22.33 -37.46 -15.61
CA PHE A 7 21.01 -37.84 -15.17
C PHE A 7 21.02 -39.32 -14.73
N GLY A 8 21.26 -39.58 -13.45
CA GLY A 8 21.13 -40.90 -12.86
C GLY A 8 19.69 -41.16 -12.41
N ARG A 9 18.95 -42.02 -13.12
CA ARG A 9 17.78 -42.70 -12.53
C ARG A 9 18.29 -43.65 -11.46
N THR A 10 18.14 -43.29 -10.20
CA THR A 10 18.32 -44.23 -9.09
C THR A 10 16.98 -44.43 -8.38
N ASN A 11 16.42 -45.63 -8.55
CA ASN A 11 15.52 -46.28 -7.59
C ASN A 11 14.12 -45.64 -7.38
N GLY A 12 13.50 -45.11 -8.45
CA GLY A 12 12.10 -44.66 -8.41
C GLY A 12 11.83 -43.34 -7.68
N TRP A 13 12.88 -42.54 -7.45
CA TRP A 13 12.80 -41.21 -6.87
C TRP A 13 13.10 -40.14 -7.92
N GLU A 14 12.27 -39.10 -8.00
CA GLU A 14 12.61 -37.88 -8.71
C GLU A 14 13.24 -36.88 -7.73
N MET A 15 14.39 -36.31 -8.11
CA MET A 15 15.11 -35.33 -7.31
C MET A 15 14.87 -33.94 -7.89
N CYS A 16 14.09 -33.12 -7.19
CA CYS A 16 13.93 -31.71 -7.53
C CYS A 16 15.01 -30.91 -6.76
N ARG A 17 15.91 -30.27 -7.50
CA ARG A 17 16.96 -29.40 -6.93
C ARG A 17 16.46 -27.97 -6.96
N TYR A 18 16.29 -27.33 -5.80
CA TYR A 18 16.11 -25.88 -5.73
C TYR A 18 17.46 -25.26 -5.37
N VAL A 19 17.98 -24.41 -6.27
CA VAL A 19 19.18 -23.61 -6.02
C VAL A 19 18.70 -22.18 -5.79
N SER A 20 18.64 -21.77 -4.53
CA SER A 20 18.46 -20.36 -4.17
C SER A 20 19.69 -19.57 -4.64
N THR A 21 19.46 -18.44 -5.30
CA THR A 21 20.51 -17.54 -5.79
C THR A 21 20.92 -16.48 -4.76
N SER A 22 20.36 -16.52 -3.54
CA SER A 22 20.70 -15.60 -2.45
C SER A 22 21.87 -16.15 -1.61
N PRO A 23 22.90 -15.35 -1.29
CA PRO A 23 24.03 -15.78 -0.46
C PRO A 23 23.65 -16.23 0.95
N ASP A 24 22.47 -15.83 1.43
CA ASP A 24 22.02 -16.04 2.81
C ASP A 24 21.03 -17.21 2.99
N TYR A 25 20.55 -17.86 1.91
CA TYR A 25 19.46 -18.84 2.03
C TYR A 25 19.61 -20.13 1.20
N PHE A 26 19.46 -21.25 1.91
CA PHE A 26 18.92 -22.59 1.57
C PHE A 26 19.53 -23.47 0.45
N LEU A 27 19.91 -24.71 0.85
CA LEU A 27 19.96 -25.90 -0.02
C LEU A 27 18.89 -26.89 0.43
N SER A 28 17.73 -26.91 -0.22
CA SER A 28 16.68 -27.91 0.03
C SER A 28 16.79 -29.01 -1.00
N HIS A 29 16.88 -30.25 -0.53
CA HIS A 29 16.67 -31.42 -1.38
C HIS A 29 15.28 -31.96 -1.09
N CYS A 30 14.42 -31.97 -2.09
CA CYS A 30 13.17 -32.70 -2.01
C CYS A 30 13.30 -34.01 -2.79
N LYS A 31 12.97 -35.13 -2.15
CA LYS A 31 12.81 -36.42 -2.83
C LYS A 31 11.33 -36.70 -3.01
N ARG A 32 10.91 -36.94 -4.26
CA ARG A 32 9.51 -37.26 -4.60
C ARG A 32 9.38 -38.71 -5.01
N LYS A 33 8.39 -39.41 -4.43
CA LYS A 33 7.83 -40.65 -4.99
C LYS A 33 6.53 -40.30 -5.73
N PRO A 34 6.21 -40.94 -6.87
CA PRO A 34 4.97 -40.65 -7.60
C PRO A 34 3.68 -40.90 -6.80
N TRP A 35 3.74 -41.68 -5.72
CA TRP A 35 2.59 -42.14 -4.93
C TRP A 35 2.69 -41.81 -3.43
N LEU A 36 3.66 -40.99 -3.02
CA LEU A 36 3.95 -40.72 -1.60
C LEU A 36 4.21 -39.24 -1.32
N ARG A 37 3.98 -38.84 -0.06
CA ARG A 37 4.25 -37.48 0.44
C ARG A 37 5.69 -37.04 0.17
N VAL A 38 5.84 -35.77 -0.15
CA VAL A 38 7.12 -35.06 -0.31
C VAL A 38 7.89 -35.13 1.02
N LEU A 39 9.14 -35.60 0.99
CA LEU A 39 10.04 -35.55 2.14
C LEU A 39 11.00 -34.37 1.97
N TRP A 40 10.87 -33.40 2.87
CA TRP A 40 11.70 -32.20 2.94
C TRP A 40 13.03 -32.53 3.66
N ASN A 41 14.15 -32.46 2.94
CA ASN A 41 15.48 -32.53 3.54
C ASN A 41 16.12 -31.15 3.56
N LEU A 42 15.96 -30.45 4.68
CA LEU A 42 16.41 -29.08 4.89
C LEU A 42 17.83 -29.08 5.50
N VAL A 43 18.82 -28.56 4.76
CA VAL A 43 20.22 -28.53 5.20
C VAL A 43 20.67 -27.08 5.41
N TRP A 44 21.22 -26.80 6.59
CA TRP A 44 21.67 -25.47 7.00
C TRP A 44 23.20 -25.37 7.00
N ARG A 45 23.76 -24.22 6.61
CA ARG A 45 25.23 -23.99 6.63
C ARG A 45 25.81 -23.97 8.04
N ARG A 46 25.01 -23.58 9.04
CA ARG A 46 25.34 -23.55 10.47
C ARG A 46 24.21 -24.17 11.28
N ARG A 47 24.48 -24.45 12.55
CA ARG A 47 23.42 -24.83 13.51
C ARG A 47 22.44 -23.65 13.68
N LEU A 48 21.16 -23.96 13.79
CA LEU A 48 20.12 -22.98 14.09
C LEU A 48 20.31 -22.46 15.52
N PHE A 49 20.08 -21.17 15.71
CA PHE A 49 19.95 -20.58 17.04
C PHE A 49 18.61 -21.00 17.66
N VAL A 50 18.50 -20.89 18.99
CA VAL A 50 17.30 -21.31 19.74
C VAL A 50 16.03 -20.60 19.23
N TRP A 51 16.11 -19.33 18.89
CA TRP A 51 14.97 -18.58 18.34
C TRP A 51 14.62 -18.95 16.89
N GLU A 52 15.56 -19.51 16.13
CA GLU A 52 15.32 -19.99 14.76
C GLU A 52 14.63 -21.35 14.73
N ALA A 53 14.67 -22.11 15.83
CA ALA A 53 13.96 -23.39 15.95
C ALA A 53 12.44 -23.20 15.81
N ASN A 54 11.88 -22.18 16.44
CA ASN A 54 10.44 -21.85 16.32
C ASN A 54 10.06 -21.51 14.87
N LEU A 55 10.93 -20.78 14.15
CA LEU A 55 10.71 -20.46 12.74
C LEU A 55 10.77 -21.70 11.84
N LEU A 56 11.64 -22.66 12.16
CA LEU A 56 11.67 -23.94 11.46
C LEU A 56 10.37 -24.71 11.68
N ASP A 57 9.84 -24.75 12.90
CA ASP A 57 8.58 -25.43 13.19
C ASP A 57 7.41 -24.80 12.42
N GLU A 58 7.30 -23.47 12.42
CA GLU A 58 6.31 -22.74 11.62
C GLU A 58 6.44 -23.05 10.12
N LEU A 59 7.68 -23.08 9.60
CA LEU A 59 7.93 -23.44 8.22
C LEU A 59 7.49 -24.88 7.91
N LEU A 60 7.81 -25.84 8.78
CA LEU A 60 7.42 -27.24 8.62
C LEU A 60 5.91 -27.44 8.70
N MET A 61 5.20 -26.65 9.51
CA MET A 61 3.74 -26.62 9.54
C MET A 61 3.13 -26.20 8.19
N ILE A 62 3.80 -25.33 7.44
CA ILE A 62 3.37 -24.91 6.10
C ILE A 62 3.80 -25.94 5.06
N LEU A 63 5.05 -26.43 5.11
CA LEU A 63 5.62 -27.30 4.08
C LEU A 63 5.05 -28.73 4.10
N ASN A 64 4.85 -29.33 5.27
CA ASN A 64 4.39 -30.72 5.37
C ASN A 64 3.01 -31.00 4.73
N PRO A 65 2.00 -30.11 4.84
CA PRO A 65 0.73 -30.31 4.15
C PRO A 65 0.75 -29.91 2.66
N THR A 66 1.79 -29.22 2.19
CA THR A 66 1.82 -28.77 0.77
C THR A 66 2.03 -29.93 -0.19
N VAL A 67 1.22 -29.94 -1.25
CA VAL A 67 1.34 -30.88 -2.36
C VAL A 67 1.98 -30.17 -3.54
N LEU A 68 3.19 -30.58 -3.91
CA LEU A 68 3.88 -30.04 -5.08
C LEU A 68 3.35 -30.71 -6.35
N SER A 69 2.88 -29.89 -7.29
CA SER A 69 2.54 -30.34 -8.64
C SER A 69 3.76 -30.18 -9.56
N SER A 70 3.78 -30.91 -10.69
CA SER A 70 4.76 -30.70 -11.75
C SER A 70 4.34 -29.60 -12.75
N VAL A 71 3.24 -28.89 -12.48
CA VAL A 71 2.81 -27.74 -13.28
C VAL A 71 3.75 -26.58 -13.02
N ALA A 72 4.02 -25.78 -14.07
CA ALA A 72 4.81 -24.57 -13.93
C ALA A 72 4.18 -23.61 -12.91
N ASP A 73 5.02 -22.94 -12.12
CA ASP A 73 4.57 -21.95 -11.15
C ASP A 73 3.87 -20.79 -11.84
N ARG A 74 2.81 -20.26 -11.19
CA ARG A 74 2.07 -19.09 -11.65
C ARG A 74 1.89 -18.08 -10.52
N TRP A 75 1.88 -16.80 -10.87
CA TRP A 75 1.45 -15.75 -9.94
C TRP A 75 -0.04 -15.92 -9.65
N GLY A 76 -0.40 -15.96 -8.38
CA GLY A 76 -1.80 -16.04 -7.93
C GLY A 76 -2.21 -14.80 -7.16
N TRP A 77 -3.39 -14.28 -7.45
CA TRP A 77 -3.98 -13.17 -6.73
C TRP A 77 -4.88 -13.68 -5.60
N ARG A 78 -4.40 -13.62 -4.36
CA ARG A 78 -5.10 -14.21 -3.18
C ARG A 78 -6.54 -13.72 -2.95
N PRO A 79 -6.89 -12.43 -3.15
CA PRO A 79 -8.25 -11.96 -2.92
C PRO A 79 -9.30 -12.65 -3.78
N GLU A 80 -8.92 -13.12 -4.97
CA GLU A 80 -9.75 -13.90 -5.88
C GLU A 80 -9.19 -15.32 -6.01
N LEU A 81 -8.93 -15.97 -4.86
CA LEU A 81 -8.60 -17.41 -4.75
C LEU A 81 -7.43 -17.87 -5.64
N GLY A 82 -6.47 -16.99 -5.93
CA GLY A 82 -5.29 -17.32 -6.72
C GLY A 82 -5.49 -17.27 -8.23
N GLU A 83 -6.55 -16.61 -8.70
CA GLU A 83 -6.75 -16.25 -10.11
C GLU A 83 -5.85 -15.07 -10.53
N GLU A 84 -6.20 -14.45 -11.65
CA GLU A 84 -5.50 -13.29 -12.20
C GLU A 84 -5.68 -12.05 -11.33
N PHE A 85 -4.70 -11.15 -11.41
CA PHE A 85 -4.78 -9.85 -10.76
C PHE A 85 -5.90 -9.01 -11.37
N SER A 86 -6.74 -8.43 -10.52
CA SER A 86 -7.71 -7.41 -10.93
C SER A 86 -7.56 -6.14 -10.10
N VAL A 87 -7.61 -5.00 -10.80
CA VAL A 87 -7.64 -3.68 -10.16
C VAL A 87 -8.85 -3.56 -9.24
N LYS A 88 -9.98 -4.18 -9.61
CA LYS A 88 -11.22 -4.16 -8.82
C LYS A 88 -11.05 -4.82 -7.46
N SER A 89 -10.55 -6.05 -7.42
CA SER A 89 -10.35 -6.77 -6.16
C SER A 89 -9.24 -6.16 -5.31
N THR A 90 -8.20 -5.60 -5.94
CA THR A 90 -7.19 -4.78 -5.26
C THR A 90 -7.80 -3.56 -4.59
N TYR A 91 -8.61 -2.79 -5.32
CA TYR A 91 -9.26 -1.60 -4.80
C TYR A 91 -10.18 -1.95 -3.61
N VAL A 92 -10.99 -3.01 -3.73
CA VAL A 92 -11.86 -3.47 -2.64
C VAL A 92 -11.04 -3.87 -1.41
N LEU A 93 -9.97 -4.64 -1.59
CA LEU A 93 -9.07 -5.04 -0.50
C LEU A 93 -8.48 -3.82 0.20
N VAL A 94 -7.90 -2.88 -0.56
CA VAL A 94 -7.27 -1.68 -0.02
C VAL A 94 -8.30 -0.78 0.65
N SER A 95 -9.46 -0.58 0.03
CA SER A 95 -10.57 0.18 0.58
C SER A 95 -11.01 -0.39 1.93
N ASN A 96 -11.20 -1.71 2.04
CA ASN A 96 -11.57 -2.34 3.30
C ASN A 96 -10.48 -2.19 4.36
N LEU A 97 -9.20 -2.38 4.00
CA LEU A 97 -8.10 -2.17 4.95
C LEU A 97 -8.01 -0.73 5.45
N ILE A 98 -8.27 0.27 4.59
CA ILE A 98 -8.21 1.69 4.96
C ILE A 98 -9.45 2.08 5.78
N ILE A 99 -10.66 1.73 5.34
CA ILE A 99 -11.91 2.05 6.03
C ILE A 99 -11.97 1.35 7.39
N SER A 100 -11.51 0.11 7.51
CA SER A 100 -11.45 -0.57 8.82
C SER A 100 -10.42 0.04 9.78
N ARG A 101 -9.46 0.85 9.29
CA ARG A 101 -8.45 1.51 10.12
C ARG A 101 -8.84 2.93 10.54
N GLY A 102 -9.79 3.56 9.87
CA GLY A 102 -10.22 4.93 10.14
C GLY A 102 -11.73 5.03 10.34
N VAL A 103 -12.16 5.47 11.52
CA VAL A 103 -13.54 5.90 11.74
C VAL A 103 -13.72 7.24 11.03
N ILE A 104 -14.14 7.22 9.77
CA ILE A 104 -14.64 8.44 9.12
C ILE A 104 -15.96 8.79 9.81
N LEU A 105 -16.08 9.99 10.38
CA LEU A 105 -17.32 10.42 11.01
C LEU A 105 -18.43 10.52 9.94
N ASN A 106 -19.67 10.19 10.30
CA ASN A 106 -20.81 10.22 9.37
C ASN A 106 -20.95 11.58 8.66
N GLU A 107 -20.61 12.66 9.36
CA GLU A 107 -20.62 14.03 8.83
C GLU A 107 -19.58 14.24 7.72
N GLU A 108 -18.35 13.76 7.93
CA GLU A 108 -17.28 13.82 6.92
C GLU A 108 -17.65 13.01 5.68
N GLN A 109 -18.23 11.83 5.86
CA GLN A 109 -18.66 10.99 4.75
C GLN A 109 -19.76 11.67 3.90
N SER A 110 -20.67 12.41 4.55
CA SER A 110 -21.70 13.18 3.86
C SER A 110 -21.09 14.33 3.05
N ALA A 111 -20.15 15.09 3.64
CA ALA A 111 -19.44 16.18 2.96
C ALA A 111 -18.65 15.67 1.74
N TYR A 112 -17.96 14.54 1.87
CA TYR A 112 -17.22 13.92 0.77
C TYR A 112 -18.16 13.50 -0.36
N LYS A 113 -19.29 12.87 -0.04
CA LYS A 113 -20.30 12.50 -1.04
C LYS A 113 -20.85 13.74 -1.76
N ALA A 114 -21.11 14.83 -1.04
CA ALA A 114 -21.59 16.07 -1.64
C ALA A 114 -20.59 16.67 -2.63
N ILE A 115 -19.29 16.70 -2.29
CA ILE A 115 -18.23 17.23 -3.17
C ILE A 115 -18.11 16.45 -4.48
N TRP A 116 -18.18 15.12 -4.40
CA TRP A 116 -17.92 14.25 -5.55
C TRP A 116 -19.17 13.88 -6.36
N LYS A 117 -20.37 13.93 -5.78
CA LYS A 117 -21.63 13.66 -6.48
C LYS A 117 -22.32 14.93 -7.01
N GLY A 118 -21.88 16.11 -6.59
CA GLY A 118 -22.43 17.37 -7.06
C GLY A 118 -22.18 17.60 -8.55
N PRO A 119 -23.04 18.37 -9.25
CA PRO A 119 -22.88 18.69 -10.67
C PRO A 119 -21.80 19.76 -10.92
N THR A 120 -20.68 19.71 -10.18
CA THR A 120 -19.61 20.70 -10.25
C THR A 120 -18.46 20.21 -11.12
N PRO A 121 -17.75 21.11 -11.83
CA PRO A 121 -16.54 20.72 -12.56
C PRO A 121 -15.49 20.10 -11.63
N SER A 122 -14.72 19.13 -12.15
CA SER A 122 -13.73 18.38 -11.36
C SER A 122 -12.70 19.27 -10.65
N LYS A 123 -12.31 20.40 -11.27
CA LYS A 123 -11.43 21.41 -10.66
C LYS A 123 -12.04 22.02 -9.39
N VAL A 124 -13.34 22.30 -9.40
CA VAL A 124 -14.07 22.85 -8.25
C VAL A 124 -14.19 21.79 -7.16
N SER A 125 -14.53 20.55 -7.51
CA SER A 125 -14.57 19.44 -6.53
C SER A 125 -13.21 19.22 -5.86
N GLY A 126 -12.13 19.21 -6.66
CA GLY A 126 -10.76 19.10 -6.15
C GLY A 126 -10.36 20.27 -5.26
N PHE A 127 -10.77 21.50 -5.61
CA PHE A 127 -10.54 22.67 -4.76
C PHE A 127 -11.31 22.60 -3.44
N SER A 128 -12.60 22.27 -3.48
CA SER A 128 -13.42 22.07 -2.28
C SER A 128 -12.85 20.99 -1.37
N TRP A 129 -12.33 19.90 -1.95
CA TRP A 129 -11.62 18.85 -1.21
C TRP A 129 -10.36 19.41 -0.51
N MET A 130 -9.57 20.23 -1.19
CA MET A 130 -8.41 20.88 -0.56
C MET A 130 -8.83 21.84 0.57
N VAL A 131 -9.90 22.61 0.40
CA VAL A 131 -10.42 23.51 1.44
C VAL A 131 -10.88 22.71 2.66
N LEU A 132 -11.65 21.64 2.45
CA LEU A 132 -12.18 20.79 3.51
C LEU A 132 -11.07 20.16 4.38
N HIS A 133 -9.94 19.82 3.77
CA HIS A 133 -8.80 19.25 4.48
C HIS A 133 -7.74 20.27 4.93
N ASP A 134 -8.05 21.58 4.89
CA ASP A 134 -7.11 22.67 5.21
C ASP A 134 -5.78 22.54 4.43
N ARG A 135 -5.88 22.20 3.14
CA ARG A 135 -4.73 21.97 2.24
C ARG A 135 -4.48 23.10 1.25
N VAL A 136 -5.31 24.14 1.26
CA VAL A 136 -5.13 25.35 0.44
C VAL A 136 -3.90 26.15 0.90
N PRO A 137 -3.23 26.88 -0.02
CA PRO A 137 -2.00 27.61 0.27
C PRO A 137 -2.27 28.95 0.98
N THR A 138 -2.88 28.90 2.16
CA THR A 138 -3.04 30.06 3.03
C THR A 138 -1.73 30.36 3.75
N ARG A 139 -1.48 31.60 4.17
CA ARG A 139 -0.25 31.93 4.93
C ARG A 139 -0.05 31.07 6.18
N VAL A 140 -1.13 30.76 6.90
CA VAL A 140 -1.06 29.84 8.05
C VAL A 140 -0.62 28.43 7.63
N ASN A 141 -1.12 27.91 6.51
CA ASN A 141 -0.71 26.59 6.03
C ASN A 141 0.70 26.57 5.44
N LEU A 142 1.11 27.65 4.78
CA LEU A 142 2.49 27.81 4.30
C LEU A 142 3.47 27.88 5.48
N PHE A 143 3.09 28.56 6.57
CA PHE A 143 3.87 28.59 7.80
C PHE A 143 4.01 27.21 8.44
N ARG A 144 2.88 26.50 8.61
CA ARG A 144 2.86 25.13 9.16
C ARG A 144 3.73 24.16 8.36
N ARG A 145 3.81 24.35 7.04
CA ARG A 145 4.65 23.56 6.12
C ARG A 145 6.09 24.05 6.02
N ARG A 146 6.46 25.09 6.78
CA ARG A 146 7.78 25.73 6.78
C ARG A 146 8.22 26.25 5.41
N ILE A 147 7.24 26.70 4.61
CA ILE A 147 7.49 27.33 3.31
C ILE A 147 7.80 28.82 3.50
N ILE A 148 7.12 29.48 4.44
CA ILE A 148 7.49 30.83 4.91
C ILE A 148 8.34 30.72 6.18
N GLN A 149 9.21 31.71 6.40
CA GLN A 149 10.15 31.77 7.52
C GLN A 149 9.41 31.88 8.88
N GLU A 150 10.10 31.62 9.99
CA GLU A 150 9.51 31.64 11.34
C GLU A 150 9.00 33.02 11.75
N ASP A 151 9.63 34.05 11.20
CA ASP A 151 9.31 35.48 11.26
C ASP A 151 8.37 35.93 10.12
N GLY A 152 7.86 34.98 9.33
CA GLY A 152 6.91 35.21 8.26
C GLY A 152 5.52 35.61 8.76
N ASP A 153 4.99 36.69 8.21
CA ASP A 153 3.66 37.19 8.57
C ASP A 153 2.54 36.24 8.12
N GLN A 154 1.79 35.72 9.08
CA GLN A 154 0.64 34.83 8.85
C GLN A 154 -0.67 35.58 8.65
N ARG A 155 -0.67 36.91 8.76
CA ARG A 155 -1.88 37.73 8.69
C ARG A 155 -2.40 37.83 7.25
N CYS A 156 -3.73 37.91 7.15
CA CYS A 156 -4.47 38.09 5.91
C CYS A 156 -4.07 39.40 5.24
N LEU A 157 -3.72 39.35 3.95
CA LEU A 157 -3.35 40.52 3.17
C LEU A 157 -4.45 41.59 3.11
N PHE A 158 -5.71 41.17 3.15
CA PHE A 158 -6.84 42.08 3.01
C PHE A 158 -7.27 42.73 4.32
N ARG A 159 -7.08 42.03 5.44
CA ARG A 159 -7.57 42.49 6.75
C ARG A 159 -6.49 42.74 7.79
N GLY A 160 -5.21 42.43 7.54
CA GLY A 160 -4.02 42.83 8.31
C GLY A 160 -3.95 42.45 9.79
N GLU A 161 -5.08 42.14 10.43
CA GLU A 161 -5.28 41.92 11.86
C GLU A 161 -5.57 40.44 12.16
N TYR A 162 -6.17 39.72 11.20
CA TYR A 162 -6.55 38.32 11.34
C TYR A 162 -5.58 37.40 10.61
N ALA A 163 -5.30 36.23 11.17
CA ALA A 163 -4.54 35.19 10.48
C ALA A 163 -5.25 34.73 9.20
N GLU A 164 -4.49 34.52 8.13
CA GLU A 164 -4.99 33.99 6.87
C GLU A 164 -5.21 32.47 6.99
N THR A 165 -6.38 32.08 7.46
CA THR A 165 -6.85 30.68 7.48
C THR A 165 -7.81 30.44 6.32
N ALA A 166 -8.06 29.17 5.97
CA ALA A 166 -9.05 28.84 4.93
C ALA A 166 -10.44 29.38 5.31
N THR A 167 -10.84 29.21 6.58
CA THR A 167 -12.13 29.70 7.10
C THR A 167 -12.23 31.22 7.02
N HIS A 168 -11.19 31.95 7.44
CA HIS A 168 -11.18 33.40 7.30
C HIS A 168 -11.28 33.81 5.83
N LEU A 169 -10.45 33.21 4.97
CA LEU A 169 -10.36 33.55 3.55
C LEU A 169 -11.70 33.35 2.84
N PHE A 170 -12.40 32.23 3.04
CA PHE A 170 -13.61 31.90 2.28
C PHE A 170 -14.94 32.31 2.93
N LEU A 171 -15.00 32.45 4.26
CA LEU A 171 -16.27 32.71 4.97
C LEU A 171 -16.35 34.10 5.61
N TYR A 172 -15.22 34.68 6.02
CA TYR A 172 -15.21 35.87 6.87
C TYR A 172 -14.43 37.06 6.29
N CYS A 173 -13.67 36.90 5.21
CA CYS A 173 -12.83 37.96 4.66
C CYS A 173 -13.65 38.91 3.75
N SER A 174 -14.03 40.08 4.25
CA SER A 174 -14.76 41.09 3.46
C SER A 174 -13.97 41.58 2.24
N GLY A 175 -12.64 41.61 2.33
CA GLY A 175 -11.78 42.02 1.22
C GLY A 175 -11.88 41.08 0.02
N ILE A 176 -11.93 39.77 0.25
CA ILE A 176 -12.08 38.82 -0.86
C ILE A 176 -13.48 38.86 -1.47
N HIS A 177 -14.51 39.08 -0.65
CA HIS A 177 -15.88 39.22 -1.16
C HIS A 177 -16.03 40.45 -2.07
N ARG A 178 -15.26 41.51 -1.83
CA ARG A 178 -15.20 42.69 -2.70
C ARG A 178 -14.50 42.36 -4.02
N PHE A 179 -13.35 41.69 -3.96
CA PHE A 179 -12.57 41.30 -5.15
C PHE A 179 -13.30 40.28 -6.03
N GLY A 180 -13.99 39.31 -5.43
CA GLY A 180 -14.74 38.29 -6.16
C GLY A 180 -15.96 38.83 -6.92
N LYS A 181 -16.53 39.95 -6.48
CA LYS A 181 -17.65 40.60 -7.19
C LYS A 181 -17.21 41.30 -8.48
N GLU A 182 -15.98 41.83 -8.54
CA GLU A 182 -15.44 42.46 -9.75
C GLU A 182 -15.15 41.43 -10.86
N PHE A 183 -14.83 40.18 -10.51
CA PHE A 183 -14.54 39.11 -11.49
C PHE A 183 -15.78 38.40 -12.06
N VAL A 184 -16.95 38.51 -11.41
CA VAL A 184 -18.20 37.86 -11.88
C VAL A 184 -19.05 38.82 -12.72
N LEU A 185 -18.77 40.13 -12.65
CA LEU A 185 -19.50 41.17 -13.37
C LEU A 185 -18.66 41.87 -14.46
N GLY A 186 -17.47 41.34 -14.76
CA GLY A 186 -16.57 41.79 -15.84
C GLY A 186 -16.53 40.82 -17.00
#